data_AF-A0A7W1SCV5-F1
#
_entry.id   AF-A0A7W1SCV5-F1
#
_cell.length_a   1.000
_cell.length_b   1.000
_cell.length_c   1.000
_cell.angle_alpha   90.00
_cell.angle_beta   90.00
_cell.angle_gamma   90.00
#
_symmetry.space_group_name_H-M   'P 1'
#
loop_
_entity.id
_entity.type
_entity.pdbx_description
1 polymer ?
#
loop_
_entity_poly.entity_id
_entity_poly.type
_entity_poly.pdbx_seq_one_letter_code
_entity_poly.pdbx_strand_id
1 'polypeptide(L)'
;MGSRGRGRKTVEFRDRAAEILETIQPATVRAVAYKLFSEGLIPNMSKSSTARVSRILTGAREDGKVPWEWIVDNTRKPTHPGTYSSPMAFGRSVSRWWDQDPWEYQDVRVEIWSEKDTVSGLLGPVLDEFKVAFRVNRGFTSATAAHDIAEDTANSDKPLIAFYVGDYDPSGLYMSEMDLPARLEKYEAGDVEIRRLALVDVDLVPLQHLSFPAADKSKDPRYRWYRAKTGQTRCWELDAMNPNVLRDRVREAIRREIEPDAWERVQVTDRAVRHSLDAHMAAWTKAKSTLRLVQEYEGEAQP
;
A
#
# COMPACT_ATOMS: atom_id res chain seq x y z
N MET A 1 -7.95 31.68 18.41
CA MET A 1 -8.39 32.27 17.12
C MET A 1 -9.67 31.56 16.67
N GLY A 2 -10.68 32.31 16.28
CA GLY A 2 -12.09 31.94 16.41
C GLY A 2 -12.62 30.88 15.44
N SER A 3 -13.25 29.84 16.00
CA SER A 3 -14.19 28.98 15.28
C SER A 3 -15.46 29.77 14.97
N ARG A 4 -15.57 30.33 13.76
CA ARG A 4 -16.87 30.74 13.19
C ARG A 4 -17.81 29.52 13.25
N GLY A 5 -18.96 29.68 13.89
CA GLY A 5 -19.93 28.60 14.12
C GLY A 5 -20.23 27.84 12.82
N ARG A 6 -19.78 26.58 12.75
CA ARG A 6 -20.13 25.68 11.64
C ARG A 6 -21.61 25.35 11.75
N GLY A 7 -22.36 25.52 10.66
CA GLY A 7 -23.78 25.17 10.63
C GLY A 7 -24.01 23.69 10.96
N ARG A 8 -25.12 23.38 11.65
CA ARG A 8 -25.43 22.04 12.21
C ARG A 8 -25.23 20.88 11.23
N LYS A 9 -25.69 21.05 9.98
CA LYS A 9 -25.54 20.05 8.89
C LYS A 9 -24.09 19.75 8.53
N THR A 10 -23.19 20.74 8.65
CA THR A 10 -21.76 20.56 8.40
C THR A 10 -21.08 19.80 9.54
N VAL A 11 -21.56 19.98 10.77
CA VAL A 11 -21.09 19.24 11.95
C VAL A 11 -21.53 17.78 11.86
N GLU A 12 -22.83 17.52 11.62
CA GLU A 12 -23.37 16.17 11.43
C GLU A 12 -22.65 15.42 10.31
N PHE A 13 -22.42 16.07 9.16
CA PHE A 13 -21.68 15.46 8.04
C PHE A 13 -20.22 15.15 8.39
N ARG A 14 -19.55 16.05 9.12
CA ARG A 14 -18.16 15.85 9.57
C ARG A 14 -18.06 14.69 10.55
N ASP A 15 -18.97 14.63 11.52
CA ASP A 15 -18.97 13.58 12.54
C ASP A 15 -19.23 12.23 11.89
N ARG A 16 -20.16 12.16 10.93
CA ARG A 16 -20.40 10.94 10.17
C ARG A 16 -19.20 10.49 9.35
N ALA A 17 -18.48 11.42 8.72
CA ALA A 17 -17.25 11.09 7.98
C ALA A 17 -16.14 10.56 8.91
N ALA A 18 -16.05 11.05 10.15
CA ALA A 18 -15.11 10.56 11.14
C ALA A 18 -15.48 9.15 11.64
N GLU A 19 -16.76 8.89 11.93
CA GLU A 19 -17.27 7.55 12.29
C GLU A 19 -16.99 6.53 11.18
N ILE A 20 -17.21 6.91 9.91
CA ILE A 20 -16.87 6.04 8.77
C ILE A 20 -15.38 5.71 8.82
N LEU A 21 -14.50 6.72 8.97
CA LEU A 21 -13.06 6.51 9.01
C LEU A 21 -12.62 5.61 10.16
N GLU A 22 -13.19 5.76 11.36
CA GLU A 22 -12.89 4.91 12.51
C GLU A 22 -13.07 3.42 12.19
N THR A 23 -14.04 3.10 11.33
CA THR A 23 -14.31 1.72 10.92
C THR A 23 -13.43 1.21 9.78
N ILE A 24 -13.00 2.07 8.84
CA ILE A 24 -12.32 1.64 7.60
C ILE A 24 -10.85 2.05 7.51
N GLN A 25 -10.33 2.78 8.49
CA GLN A 25 -8.94 3.27 8.47
C GLN A 25 -7.91 2.13 8.44
N PRO A 26 -6.74 2.34 7.80
CA PRO A 26 -6.43 3.48 6.96
C PRO A 26 -7.23 3.44 5.64
N ALA A 27 -7.66 4.61 5.14
CA ALA A 27 -8.48 4.71 3.93
C ALA A 27 -8.17 5.96 3.09
N THR A 28 -8.44 5.91 1.79
CA THR A 28 -8.35 7.10 0.93
C THR A 28 -9.55 8.03 1.16
N VAL A 29 -9.40 9.31 0.84
CA VAL A 29 -10.54 10.25 0.81
C VAL A 29 -11.64 9.77 -0.14
N ARG A 30 -11.27 9.08 -1.24
CA ARG A 30 -12.22 8.52 -2.20
C ARG A 30 -13.04 7.37 -1.59
N ALA A 31 -12.41 6.47 -0.85
CA ALA A 31 -13.12 5.39 -0.15
C ALA A 31 -14.15 5.94 0.86
N VAL A 32 -13.79 6.97 1.61
CA VAL A 32 -14.74 7.67 2.51
C VAL A 32 -15.87 8.33 1.72
N ALA A 33 -15.56 8.98 0.59
CA ALA A 33 -16.57 9.58 -0.27
C ALA A 33 -17.54 8.53 -0.84
N TYR A 34 -17.07 7.35 -1.21
CA TYR A 34 -17.94 6.24 -1.64
C TYR A 34 -18.90 5.79 -0.54
N LYS A 35 -18.44 5.70 0.71
CA LYS A 35 -19.31 5.40 1.86
C LYS A 35 -20.36 6.49 2.07
N LEU A 36 -19.95 7.76 2.07
CA LEU A 36 -20.87 8.89 2.18
C LEU A 36 -21.88 8.94 1.01
N PHE A 37 -21.47 8.52 -0.19
CA PHE A 37 -22.35 8.42 -1.34
C PHE A 37 -23.36 7.28 -1.19
N SER A 38 -22.93 6.09 -0.73
CA SER A 38 -23.84 4.97 -0.45
C SER A 38 -24.89 5.30 0.61
N GLU A 39 -24.55 6.18 1.56
CA GLU A 39 -25.46 6.66 2.61
C GLU A 39 -26.33 7.85 2.17
N GLY A 40 -26.19 8.32 0.92
CA GLY A 40 -26.95 9.46 0.39
C GLY A 40 -26.54 10.83 0.97
N LEU A 41 -25.40 10.91 1.66
CA LEU A 41 -24.90 12.13 2.30
C LEU A 41 -24.18 13.06 1.32
N ILE A 42 -23.67 12.51 0.21
CA ILE A 42 -23.24 13.29 -0.95
C ILE A 42 -24.04 12.86 -2.19
N PRO A 43 -24.33 13.78 -3.13
CA PRO A 43 -25.22 13.49 -4.25
C PRO A 43 -24.60 12.63 -5.35
N ASN A 44 -23.26 12.60 -5.44
CA ASN A 44 -22.49 11.90 -6.47
C ASN A 44 -21.00 11.87 -6.13
N MET A 45 -20.23 11.11 -6.91
CA MET A 45 -18.78 11.00 -6.83
C MET A 45 -18.02 12.01 -7.72
N SER A 46 -18.64 13.15 -8.05
CA SER A 46 -17.98 14.19 -8.86
C SER A 46 -16.77 14.82 -8.14
N LYS A 47 -15.91 15.51 -8.90
CA LYS A 47 -14.74 16.22 -8.36
C LYS A 47 -15.12 17.26 -7.29
N SER A 48 -16.24 17.96 -7.47
CA SER A 48 -16.68 18.98 -6.50
C SER A 48 -17.18 18.34 -5.20
N SER A 49 -17.94 17.25 -5.28
CA SER A 49 -18.41 16.48 -4.11
C SER A 49 -17.23 15.88 -3.34
N THR A 50 -16.31 15.22 -4.03
CA THR A 50 -15.12 14.61 -3.41
C THR A 50 -14.15 15.66 -2.85
N ALA A 51 -13.98 16.81 -3.50
CA ALA A 51 -13.21 17.94 -2.96
C ALA A 51 -13.86 18.53 -1.69
N ARG A 52 -15.19 18.52 -1.58
CA ARG A 52 -15.88 18.92 -0.34
C ARG A 52 -15.59 17.93 0.80
N VAL A 53 -15.63 16.62 0.53
CA VAL A 53 -15.26 15.59 1.51
C VAL A 53 -13.82 15.80 1.98
N SER A 54 -12.88 15.97 1.05
CA SER A 54 -11.47 16.27 1.35
C SER A 54 -11.31 17.45 2.31
N ARG A 55 -11.93 18.60 2.00
CA ARG A 55 -11.86 19.80 2.88
C ARG A 55 -12.41 19.56 4.28
N ILE A 56 -13.50 18.81 4.39
CA ILE A 56 -14.13 18.50 5.69
C ILE A 56 -13.24 17.58 6.52
N LEU A 57 -12.65 16.56 5.90
CA LEU A 57 -11.71 15.66 6.55
C LEU A 57 -10.42 16.37 6.96
N THR A 58 -9.91 17.30 6.15
CA THR A 58 -8.79 18.17 6.55
C THR A 58 -9.12 18.98 7.80
N GLY A 59 -10.27 19.68 7.83
CA GLY A 59 -10.68 20.41 9.03
C GLY A 59 -10.90 19.51 10.25
N ALA A 60 -11.35 18.26 10.05
CA ALA A 60 -11.49 17.30 11.14
C ALA A 60 -10.14 16.85 11.73
N ARG A 61 -9.11 16.74 10.88
CA ARG A 61 -7.72 16.44 11.29
C ARG A 61 -7.06 17.61 12.00
N GLU A 62 -7.21 18.82 11.47
CA GLU A 62 -6.70 20.06 12.09
C GLU A 62 -7.28 20.29 13.50
N ASP A 63 -8.55 19.93 13.70
CA ASP A 63 -9.23 20.00 14.99
C ASP A 63 -8.94 18.78 15.91
N GLY A 64 -8.13 17.81 15.48
CA GLY A 64 -7.79 16.61 16.26
C GLY A 64 -8.89 15.55 16.43
N LYS A 65 -10.01 15.64 15.69
CA LYS A 65 -11.07 14.60 15.72
C LYS A 65 -10.70 13.35 14.92
N VAL A 66 -9.89 13.51 13.86
CA VAL A 66 -9.45 12.42 12.99
C VAL A 66 -7.93 12.41 13.05
N PRO A 67 -7.28 11.30 13.46
CA PRO A 67 -5.84 11.17 13.37
C PRO A 67 -5.33 11.32 11.93
N TRP A 68 -4.15 11.90 11.76
CA TRP A 68 -3.61 12.18 10.42
C TRP A 68 -3.32 10.89 9.64
N GLU A 69 -2.92 9.83 10.34
CA GLU A 69 -2.58 8.51 9.84
C GLU A 69 -3.78 7.69 9.35
N TRP A 70 -5.01 8.06 9.72
CA TRP A 70 -6.22 7.34 9.27
C TRP A 70 -6.53 7.57 7.78
N ILE A 71 -6.04 8.67 7.22
CA ILE A 71 -6.22 9.00 5.80
C ILE A 71 -4.91 8.77 5.07
N VAL A 72 -4.96 7.91 4.07
CA VAL A 72 -3.82 7.68 3.17
C VAL A 72 -3.86 8.65 2.00
N ASP A 73 -2.80 9.42 1.91
CA ASP A 73 -2.46 10.29 0.79
C ASP A 73 -0.99 10.01 0.50
N ASN A 74 -0.67 9.43 -0.66
CA ASN A 74 0.70 9.04 -1.03
C ASN A 74 1.53 10.27 -1.40
N THR A 75 1.60 11.22 -0.46
CA THR A 75 2.59 12.28 -0.46
C THR A 75 3.88 11.67 0.09
N ARG A 76 4.96 11.85 -0.67
CA ARG A 76 6.29 11.35 -0.30
C ARG A 76 6.63 11.84 1.10
N LYS A 77 6.86 10.92 2.04
CA LYS A 77 7.41 11.26 3.35
C LYS A 77 8.77 11.94 3.10
N PRO A 78 9.08 13.05 3.79
CA PRO A 78 10.41 13.64 3.72
C PRO A 78 11.46 12.57 4.04
N THR A 79 12.44 12.39 3.15
CA THR A 79 13.60 11.57 3.47
C THR A 79 14.44 12.35 4.48
N HIS A 80 14.44 11.90 5.72
CA HIS A 80 15.37 12.44 6.71
C HIS A 80 16.74 11.82 6.46
N PRO A 81 17.83 12.60 6.38
CA PRO A 81 19.17 12.03 6.39
C PRO A 81 19.35 11.23 7.70
N GLY A 82 19.99 10.06 7.61
CA GLY A 82 20.24 9.18 8.75
C GLY A 82 21.22 9.80 9.74
N THR A 83 20.76 10.74 10.56
CA THR A 83 21.55 11.40 11.60
C THR A 83 21.18 10.85 12.97
N TYR A 84 22.18 10.69 13.83
CA TYR A 84 22.02 10.08 15.14
C TYR A 84 22.72 10.94 16.19
N SER A 85 22.04 11.18 17.32
CA SER A 85 22.57 12.02 18.41
C SER A 85 23.73 11.38 19.18
N SER A 86 23.93 10.08 19.00
CA SER A 86 25.03 9.33 19.59
C SER A 86 25.20 8.00 18.87
N PRO A 87 26.36 7.34 19.00
CA PRO A 87 26.52 5.99 18.48
C PRO A 87 25.57 4.97 19.13
N MET A 88 25.08 5.25 20.35
CA MET A 88 24.04 4.46 21.01
C MET A 88 22.66 4.65 20.34
N ALA A 89 22.36 5.86 19.88
CA ALA A 89 21.16 6.11 19.10
C ALA A 89 21.20 5.39 17.73
N PHE A 90 22.39 5.30 17.13
CA PHE A 90 22.63 4.46 15.95
C PHE A 90 22.50 2.97 16.27
N GLY A 91 23.13 2.47 17.33
CA GLY A 91 23.02 1.05 17.72
C GLY A 91 21.57 0.60 17.97
N ARG A 92 20.78 1.43 18.65
CA ARG A 92 19.34 1.17 18.81
C ARG A 92 18.57 1.21 17.50
N SER A 93 19.05 1.94 16.49
CA SER A 93 18.41 1.92 15.17
C SER A 93 18.73 0.62 14.45
N VAL A 94 19.96 0.10 14.52
CA VAL A 94 20.35 -1.17 13.89
C VAL A 94 19.41 -2.31 14.28
N SER A 95 19.18 -2.55 15.58
CA SER A 95 18.26 -3.60 16.02
C SER A 95 16.81 -3.37 15.60
N ARG A 96 16.38 -2.10 15.50
CA ARG A 96 15.03 -1.73 15.05
C ARG A 96 14.83 -1.92 13.55
N TRP A 97 15.89 -1.72 12.77
CA TRP A 97 15.89 -1.86 11.31
C TRP A 97 16.19 -3.28 10.86
N TRP A 98 16.75 -4.12 11.72
CA TRP A 98 16.95 -5.54 11.42
C TRP A 98 15.60 -6.23 11.30
N ASP A 99 15.37 -6.82 10.13
CA ASP A 99 14.27 -7.72 9.85
C ASP A 99 14.74 -8.67 8.76
N GLN A 100 14.79 -9.95 9.06
CA GLN A 100 15.09 -10.97 8.06
C GLN A 100 13.90 -11.12 7.12
N ASP A 101 14.13 -11.13 5.80
CA ASP A 101 13.06 -11.38 4.84
C ASP A 101 12.55 -12.83 4.97
N PRO A 102 11.29 -13.04 5.40
CA PRO A 102 10.75 -14.38 5.57
C PRO A 102 10.49 -15.09 4.24
N TRP A 103 10.33 -14.36 3.13
CA TRP A 103 10.10 -14.92 1.80
C TRP A 103 11.35 -15.61 1.24
N GLU A 104 12.53 -15.35 1.81
CA GLU A 104 13.74 -16.11 1.49
C GLU A 104 13.67 -17.59 1.90
N TYR A 105 12.71 -17.96 2.75
CA TYR A 105 12.52 -19.33 3.23
C TYR A 105 11.21 -19.95 2.74
N GLN A 106 10.52 -19.29 1.82
CA GLN A 106 9.31 -19.78 1.18
C GLN A 106 9.63 -20.33 -0.21
N ASP A 107 8.79 -21.24 -0.70
CA ASP A 107 8.93 -21.83 -2.04
C ASP A 107 8.62 -20.83 -3.16
N VAL A 108 7.88 -19.77 -2.84
CA VAL A 108 7.46 -18.73 -3.77
C VAL A 108 7.76 -17.35 -3.21
N ARG A 109 7.92 -16.37 -4.09
CA ARG A 109 7.92 -14.94 -3.75
C ARG A 109 6.53 -14.37 -4.00
N VAL A 110 6.12 -13.41 -3.18
CA VAL A 110 4.81 -12.75 -3.32
C VAL A 110 4.98 -11.25 -3.41
N GLU A 111 4.27 -10.63 -4.35
CA GLU A 111 4.14 -9.17 -4.46
C GLU A 111 2.67 -8.77 -4.64
N ILE A 112 2.31 -7.56 -4.18
CA ILE A 112 1.02 -6.95 -4.50
C ILE A 112 1.20 -5.88 -5.57
N TRP A 113 0.45 -5.98 -6.66
CA TRP A 113 0.56 -5.06 -7.80
C TRP A 113 -0.73 -4.24 -7.96
N SER A 114 -0.59 -2.96 -8.31
CA SER A 114 -1.73 -2.09 -8.63
C SER A 114 -1.33 -0.94 -9.53
N GLU A 115 -2.26 -0.46 -10.37
CA GLU A 115 -2.06 0.80 -11.10
C GLU A 115 -2.07 2.04 -10.19
N LYS A 116 -2.73 1.93 -9.03
CA LYS A 116 -3.00 3.05 -8.14
C LYS A 116 -2.04 3.04 -6.97
N ASP A 117 -1.20 4.07 -6.93
CA ASP A 117 -0.25 4.28 -5.83
C ASP A 117 -0.95 4.27 -4.47
N THR A 118 -2.07 4.99 -4.34
CA THR A 118 -2.83 5.14 -3.08
C THR A 118 -3.30 3.82 -2.46
N VAL A 119 -3.33 2.72 -3.23
CA VAL A 119 -3.65 1.38 -2.71
C VAL A 119 -2.55 0.86 -1.78
N SER A 120 -1.29 1.27 -1.98
CA SER A 120 -0.17 0.89 -1.11
C SER A 120 -0.40 1.34 0.33
N GLY A 121 -0.85 2.58 0.55
CA GLY A 121 -1.18 3.07 1.89
C GLY A 121 -2.37 2.32 2.50
N LEU A 122 -3.35 1.97 1.68
CA LEU A 122 -4.57 1.28 2.11
C LEU A 122 -4.30 -0.16 2.54
N LEU A 123 -3.34 -0.82 1.87
CA LEU A 123 -2.83 -2.15 2.18
C LEU A 123 -1.65 -2.15 3.15
N GLY A 124 -1.08 -1.00 3.49
CA GLY A 124 0.10 -0.84 4.35
C GLY A 124 0.12 -1.78 5.56
N PRO A 125 -0.95 -1.84 6.38
CA PRO A 125 -0.99 -2.76 7.52
C PRO A 125 -0.78 -4.24 7.16
N VAL A 126 -1.30 -4.69 6.02
CA VAL A 126 -1.15 -6.08 5.54
C VAL A 126 0.24 -6.29 4.92
N LEU A 127 0.73 -5.32 4.15
CA LEU A 127 2.06 -5.36 3.54
C LEU A 127 3.14 -5.44 4.62
N ASP A 128 3.02 -4.64 5.68
CA ASP A 128 3.94 -4.64 6.82
C ASP A 128 3.82 -5.92 7.66
N GLU A 129 2.60 -6.45 7.85
CA GLU A 129 2.33 -7.71 8.56
C GLU A 129 3.05 -8.90 7.91
N PHE A 130 3.04 -8.97 6.58
CA PHE A 130 3.63 -10.08 5.82
C PHE A 130 4.92 -9.76 5.08
N LYS A 131 5.51 -8.57 5.28
CA LYS A 131 6.75 -8.15 4.60
C LYS A 131 6.67 -8.29 3.07
N VAL A 132 5.49 -8.05 2.50
CA VAL A 132 5.24 -8.18 1.07
C VAL A 132 5.47 -6.84 0.38
N ALA A 133 6.22 -6.86 -0.72
CA ALA A 133 6.45 -5.66 -1.52
C ALA A 133 5.18 -5.24 -2.29
N PHE A 134 5.03 -3.92 -2.47
CA PHE A 134 3.98 -3.34 -3.28
C PHE A 134 4.54 -2.65 -4.51
N ARG A 135 4.04 -3.02 -5.68
CA ARG A 135 4.46 -2.46 -6.96
C ARG A 135 3.37 -1.60 -7.59
N VAL A 136 3.71 -0.34 -7.85
CA VAL A 136 2.81 0.59 -8.53
C VAL A 136 3.08 0.56 -10.04
N ASN A 137 2.14 -0.02 -10.79
CA ASN A 137 2.17 -0.06 -12.25
C ASN A 137 1.48 1.18 -12.84
N ARG A 138 2.07 2.37 -12.64
CA ARG A 138 1.46 3.61 -13.15
C ARG A 138 1.30 3.53 -14.67
N GLY A 139 0.06 3.69 -15.14
CA GLY A 139 -0.37 3.98 -16.52
C GLY A 139 0.63 3.55 -17.60
N PHE A 140 0.50 2.30 -18.05
CA PHE A 140 1.43 1.61 -18.94
C PHE A 140 2.84 1.59 -18.35
N THR A 141 3.06 0.63 -17.43
CA THR A 141 4.35 0.11 -16.99
C THR A 141 5.42 0.47 -18.01
N SER A 142 6.26 1.45 -17.69
CA SER A 142 7.39 1.80 -18.56
C SER A 142 8.09 0.49 -18.92
N ALA A 143 8.52 0.35 -20.17
CA ALA A 143 9.30 -0.81 -20.61
C ALA A 143 10.34 -1.24 -19.55
N THR A 144 10.93 -0.25 -18.86
CA THR A 144 11.79 -0.39 -17.68
C THR A 144 11.17 -1.23 -16.57
N ALA A 145 10.00 -0.90 -16.02
CA ALA A 145 9.45 -1.65 -14.89
C ALA A 145 9.12 -3.12 -15.25
N ALA A 146 8.71 -3.40 -16.49
CA ALA A 146 8.52 -4.77 -16.95
C ALA A 146 9.85 -5.50 -17.18
N HIS A 147 10.86 -4.79 -17.70
CA HIS A 147 12.22 -5.29 -17.84
C HIS A 147 12.86 -5.59 -16.48
N ASP A 148 12.69 -4.71 -15.48
CA ASP A 148 13.22 -4.92 -14.13
C ASP A 148 12.59 -6.15 -13.48
N ILE A 149 11.28 -6.38 -13.67
CA ILE A 149 10.63 -7.62 -13.21
C ILE A 149 11.22 -8.83 -13.96
N ALA A 150 11.40 -8.72 -15.28
CA ALA A 150 11.93 -9.82 -16.06
C ALA A 150 13.35 -10.19 -15.63
N GLU A 151 14.22 -9.20 -15.42
CA GLU A 151 15.59 -9.39 -14.94
C GLU A 151 15.61 -9.96 -13.51
N ASP A 152 14.79 -9.44 -12.60
CA ASP A 152 14.69 -9.96 -11.23
C ASP A 152 14.22 -11.42 -11.21
N THR A 153 13.21 -11.75 -12.01
CA THR A 153 12.61 -13.09 -12.04
C THR A 153 13.47 -14.09 -12.80
N ALA A 154 14.21 -13.67 -13.82
CA ALA A 154 15.18 -14.51 -14.51
C ALA A 154 16.40 -14.85 -13.63
N ASN A 155 16.75 -13.96 -12.69
CA ASN A 155 17.87 -14.17 -11.75
C ASN A 155 17.46 -14.88 -10.45
N SER A 156 16.17 -15.24 -10.30
CA SER A 156 15.67 -15.95 -9.13
C SER A 156 15.32 -17.39 -9.47
N ASP A 157 15.63 -18.30 -8.55
CA ASP A 157 15.21 -19.70 -8.59
C ASP A 157 13.78 -19.91 -8.06
N LYS A 158 13.16 -18.87 -7.51
CA LYS A 158 11.81 -18.91 -6.93
C LYS A 158 10.78 -18.23 -7.82
N PRO A 159 9.66 -18.89 -8.10
CA PRO A 159 8.56 -18.27 -8.84
C PRO A 159 7.99 -17.08 -8.07
N LEU A 160 7.50 -16.09 -8.82
CA LEU A 160 6.87 -14.89 -8.28
C LEU A 160 5.36 -14.93 -8.51
N ILE A 161 4.58 -14.86 -7.43
CA ILE A 161 3.13 -14.65 -7.48
C ILE A 161 2.83 -13.16 -7.31
N ALA A 162 2.35 -12.54 -8.38
CA ALA A 162 1.92 -11.15 -8.41
C ALA A 162 0.40 -11.05 -8.18
N PHE A 163 -0.01 -10.75 -6.95
CA PHE A 163 -1.41 -10.49 -6.63
C PHE A 163 -1.83 -9.10 -7.09
N TYR A 164 -2.68 -9.06 -8.12
CA TYR A 164 -3.12 -7.81 -8.74
C TYR A 164 -4.40 -7.26 -8.11
N VAL A 165 -4.41 -5.98 -7.76
CA VAL A 165 -5.60 -5.24 -7.32
C VAL A 165 -5.81 -3.97 -8.15
N GLY A 166 -6.97 -3.83 -8.78
CA GLY A 166 -7.30 -2.68 -9.62
C GLY A 166 -8.78 -2.60 -9.97
N ASP A 167 -9.13 -1.53 -10.69
CA ASP A 167 -10.51 -1.22 -11.09
C ASP A 167 -11.10 -2.30 -12.01
N TYR A 168 -12.43 -2.44 -11.99
CA TYR A 168 -13.19 -3.24 -12.94
C TYR A 168 -13.73 -2.30 -14.03
N ASP A 169 -12.83 -1.87 -14.91
CA ASP A 169 -13.11 -0.99 -16.05
C ASP A 169 -12.23 -1.40 -17.25
N PRO A 170 -12.38 -0.76 -18.43
CA PRO A 170 -11.63 -1.15 -19.62
C PRO A 170 -10.11 -1.13 -19.46
N SER A 171 -9.57 -0.15 -18.74
CA SER A 171 -8.14 -0.05 -18.50
C SER A 171 -7.67 -1.07 -17.46
N GLY A 172 -8.37 -1.15 -16.33
CA GLY A 172 -7.99 -1.93 -15.17
C GLY A 172 -7.97 -3.44 -15.40
N LEU A 173 -8.94 -3.98 -16.15
CA LEU A 173 -8.94 -5.40 -16.50
C LEU A 173 -7.93 -5.72 -17.59
N TYR A 174 -7.83 -4.87 -18.61
CA TYR A 174 -6.88 -5.08 -19.70
C TYR A 174 -5.43 -5.08 -19.20
N MET A 175 -5.12 -4.25 -18.20
CA MET A 175 -3.80 -4.18 -17.59
C MET A 175 -3.37 -5.55 -17.04
N SER A 176 -4.21 -6.16 -16.19
CA SER A 176 -3.89 -7.44 -15.55
C SER A 176 -4.02 -8.64 -16.48
N GLU A 177 -4.97 -8.63 -17.42
CA GLU A 177 -5.26 -9.79 -18.27
C GLU A 177 -4.46 -9.84 -19.57
N MET A 178 -4.04 -8.69 -20.10
CA MET A 178 -3.44 -8.61 -21.43
C MET A 178 -2.10 -7.89 -21.40
N ASP A 179 -2.04 -6.67 -20.87
CA ASP A 179 -0.87 -5.80 -21.00
C ASP A 179 0.33 -6.31 -20.18
N LEU A 180 0.13 -6.62 -18.90
CA LEU A 180 1.19 -7.15 -18.04
C LEU A 180 1.70 -8.52 -18.52
N PRO A 181 0.85 -9.54 -18.78
CA PRO A 181 1.31 -10.81 -19.32
C PRO A 181 2.10 -10.67 -20.62
N ALA A 182 1.60 -9.89 -21.59
CA ALA A 182 2.27 -9.68 -22.87
C ALA A 182 3.63 -8.97 -22.73
N ARG A 183 3.77 -8.09 -21.73
CA ARG A 183 5.06 -7.45 -21.43
C ARG A 183 6.04 -8.41 -20.78
N LEU A 184 5.60 -9.19 -19.80
CA LEU A 184 6.45 -10.19 -19.15
C LEU A 184 6.98 -11.21 -20.17
N GLU A 185 6.11 -11.69 -21.06
CA GLU A 185 6.49 -12.57 -22.17
C GLU A 185 7.49 -11.88 -23.12
N LYS A 186 7.20 -10.65 -23.53
CA LYS A 186 8.08 -9.88 -24.43
C LYS A 186 9.48 -9.66 -23.88
N TYR A 187 9.61 -9.48 -22.57
CA TYR A 187 10.90 -9.26 -21.90
C TYR A 187 11.51 -10.54 -21.34
N GLU A 188 10.95 -11.71 -21.68
CA GLU A 188 11.47 -13.02 -21.27
C GLU A 188 11.58 -13.15 -19.74
N ALA A 189 10.56 -12.65 -19.02
CA ALA A 189 10.49 -12.81 -17.58
C ALA A 189 10.54 -14.29 -17.17
N GLY A 190 11.09 -14.56 -15.98
CA GLY A 190 11.11 -15.89 -15.39
C GLY A 190 9.72 -16.38 -14.99
N ASP A 191 9.65 -17.26 -13.99
CA ASP A 191 8.38 -17.80 -13.53
C ASP A 191 7.58 -16.74 -12.75
N VAL A 192 6.58 -16.15 -13.41
CA VAL A 192 5.70 -15.12 -12.85
C VAL A 192 4.24 -15.46 -13.11
N GLU A 193 3.46 -15.57 -12.04
CA GLU A 193 2.02 -15.76 -12.10
C GLU A 193 1.27 -14.50 -11.65
N ILE A 194 0.43 -13.94 -12.52
CA ILE A 194 -0.43 -12.81 -12.17
C ILE A 194 -1.81 -13.32 -11.72
N ARG A 195 -2.19 -13.05 -10.47
CA ARG A 195 -3.48 -13.43 -9.89
C ARG A 195 -4.27 -12.19 -9.49
N ARG A 196 -5.35 -11.86 -10.21
CA ARG A 196 -6.22 -10.72 -9.86
C ARG A 196 -7.11 -11.06 -8.64
N LEU A 197 -6.94 -10.31 -7.55
CA LEU A 197 -7.71 -10.49 -6.31
C LEU A 197 -8.92 -9.57 -6.20
N ALA A 198 -8.84 -8.35 -6.73
CA ALA A 198 -9.92 -7.37 -6.63
C ALA A 198 -9.76 -6.27 -7.69
N LEU A 199 -10.82 -5.73 -8.26
CA LEU A 199 -12.16 -6.28 -8.29
C LEU A 199 -12.26 -7.49 -9.23
N VAL A 200 -13.08 -8.46 -8.86
CA VAL A 200 -13.44 -9.66 -9.63
C VAL A 200 -14.97 -9.79 -9.70
N ASP A 201 -15.50 -10.71 -10.51
CA ASP A 201 -16.95 -10.79 -10.78
C ASP A 201 -17.81 -10.92 -9.52
N VAL A 202 -17.34 -11.64 -8.49
CA VAL A 202 -18.05 -11.79 -7.21
C VAL A 202 -18.22 -10.47 -6.44
N ASP A 203 -17.41 -9.45 -6.74
CA ASP A 203 -17.50 -8.13 -6.09
C ASP A 203 -18.58 -7.24 -6.69
N LEU A 204 -19.02 -7.51 -7.91
CA LEU A 204 -19.81 -6.56 -8.69
C LEU A 204 -21.23 -6.42 -8.16
N VAL A 205 -21.84 -7.52 -7.71
CA VAL A 205 -23.22 -7.54 -7.20
C VAL A 205 -23.34 -6.69 -5.92
N PRO A 206 -22.51 -6.88 -4.87
CA PRO A 206 -22.53 -6.00 -3.69
C PRO A 206 -22.27 -4.53 -4.02
N LEU A 207 -21.44 -4.25 -5.03
CA LEU A 207 -21.04 -2.91 -5.41
C LEU A 207 -21.90 -2.31 -6.53
N GLN A 208 -23.01 -2.95 -6.93
CA GLN A 208 -23.83 -2.52 -8.06
C GLN A 208 -24.31 -1.08 -7.92
N HIS A 209 -24.69 -0.65 -6.71
CA HIS A 209 -25.15 0.72 -6.44
C HIS A 209 -24.02 1.78 -6.46
N LEU A 210 -22.76 1.35 -6.46
CA LEU A 210 -21.57 2.22 -6.49
C LEU A 210 -20.88 2.31 -7.85
N SER A 211 -21.38 1.58 -8.83
CA SER A 211 -20.85 1.57 -10.19
C SER A 211 -21.30 2.78 -11.01
N PHE A 212 -20.65 2.98 -12.16
CA PHE A 212 -20.97 4.02 -13.14
C PHE A 212 -21.13 3.42 -14.55
N PRO A 213 -21.83 4.08 -15.48
CA PRO A 213 -22.00 3.57 -16.84
C PRO A 213 -20.66 3.35 -17.54
N ALA A 214 -20.47 2.18 -18.17
CA ALA A 214 -19.25 1.93 -18.94
C ALA A 214 -19.10 2.91 -20.12
N ALA A 215 -20.22 3.45 -20.63
CA ALA A 215 -20.23 4.46 -21.68
C ALA A 215 -19.44 5.74 -21.32
N ASP A 216 -19.28 6.05 -20.04
CA ASP A 216 -18.46 7.17 -19.56
C ASP A 216 -16.96 6.96 -19.89
N LYS A 217 -16.55 5.70 -20.16
CA LYS A 217 -15.21 5.29 -20.59
C LYS A 217 -15.15 4.94 -22.08
N SER A 218 -16.13 5.35 -22.88
CA SER A 218 -16.21 5.05 -24.32
C SER A 218 -15.01 5.53 -25.15
N LYS A 219 -14.26 6.54 -24.66
CA LYS A 219 -13.02 7.03 -25.28
C LYS A 219 -11.78 6.20 -24.93
N ASP A 220 -11.88 5.27 -23.99
CA ASP A 220 -10.79 4.34 -23.70
C ASP A 220 -10.61 3.38 -24.90
N PRO A 221 -9.40 3.26 -25.48
CA PRO A 221 -9.12 2.33 -26.57
C PRO A 221 -9.53 0.89 -26.26
N ARG A 222 -9.51 0.51 -24.99
CA ARG A 222 -9.83 -0.84 -24.49
C ARG A 222 -11.32 -1.06 -24.29
N TYR A 223 -12.16 -0.05 -24.49
CA TYR A 223 -13.62 -0.13 -24.26
C TYR A 223 -14.28 -1.25 -25.06
N ARG A 224 -13.93 -1.42 -26.34
CA ARG A 224 -14.50 -2.49 -27.19
C ARG A 224 -14.12 -3.88 -26.67
N TRP A 225 -12.85 -4.06 -26.32
CA TRP A 225 -12.35 -5.30 -25.73
C TRP A 225 -13.10 -5.61 -24.43
N TYR A 226 -13.24 -4.62 -23.54
CA TYR A 226 -13.93 -4.77 -22.26
C TYR A 226 -15.37 -5.22 -22.42
N ARG A 227 -16.12 -4.59 -23.34
CA ARG A 227 -17.51 -4.93 -23.63
C ARG A 227 -17.65 -6.36 -24.17
N ALA A 228 -16.73 -6.78 -25.03
CA ALA A 228 -16.72 -8.13 -25.61
C ALA A 228 -16.32 -9.19 -24.57
N LYS A 229 -15.31 -8.90 -23.74
CA LYS A 229 -14.76 -9.81 -22.74
C LYS A 229 -15.72 -10.06 -21.57
N THR A 230 -16.29 -8.99 -21.02
CA THR A 230 -17.06 -9.05 -19.77
C THR A 230 -18.58 -9.07 -19.98
N GLY A 231 -19.06 -8.58 -21.13
CA GLY A 231 -20.49 -8.31 -21.34
C GLY A 231 -21.06 -7.17 -20.48
N GLN A 232 -20.25 -6.56 -19.60
CA GLN A 232 -20.73 -5.58 -18.63
C GLN A 232 -21.07 -4.23 -19.26
N THR A 233 -22.10 -3.58 -18.72
CA THR A 233 -22.54 -2.24 -19.14
C THR A 233 -22.13 -1.15 -18.15
N ARG A 234 -21.48 -1.54 -17.06
CA ARG A 234 -21.12 -0.70 -15.92
C ARG A 234 -19.65 -0.93 -15.58
N CYS A 235 -19.05 -0.01 -14.86
CA CYS A 235 -17.68 -0.10 -14.38
C CYS A 235 -17.63 0.22 -12.88
N TRP A 236 -16.59 -0.27 -12.21
CA TRP A 236 -16.41 -0.11 -10.77
C TRP A 236 -14.97 0.30 -10.47
N GLU A 237 -14.82 1.27 -9.58
CA GLU A 237 -13.51 1.61 -9.03
C GLU A 237 -13.23 0.74 -7.81
N LEU A 238 -11.96 0.35 -7.63
CA LEU A 238 -11.49 -0.36 -6.44
C LEU A 238 -11.79 0.42 -5.15
N ASP A 239 -11.75 1.76 -5.19
CA ASP A 239 -12.09 2.64 -4.06
C ASP A 239 -13.55 2.47 -3.57
N ALA A 240 -14.44 1.86 -4.37
CA ALA A 240 -15.80 1.54 -3.95
C ALA A 240 -15.86 0.32 -3.00
N MET A 241 -14.85 -0.55 -3.03
CA MET A 241 -14.73 -1.67 -2.11
C MET A 241 -14.38 -1.17 -0.71
N ASN A 242 -14.94 -1.82 0.32
CA ASN A 242 -14.57 -1.53 1.70
C ASN A 242 -13.07 -1.85 1.91
N PRO A 243 -12.24 -0.90 2.41
CA PRO A 243 -10.83 -1.13 2.68
C PRO A 243 -10.51 -2.37 3.53
N ASN A 244 -11.35 -2.67 4.54
CA ASN A 244 -11.16 -3.87 5.36
C ASN A 244 -11.35 -5.15 4.55
N VAL A 245 -12.37 -5.19 3.68
CA VAL A 245 -12.63 -6.37 2.82
C VAL A 245 -11.46 -6.60 1.86
N LEU A 246 -10.90 -5.53 1.30
CA LEU A 246 -9.72 -5.63 0.44
C LEU A 246 -8.51 -6.14 1.23
N ARG A 247 -8.25 -5.59 2.41
CA ARG A 247 -7.15 -6.05 3.30
C ARG A 247 -7.30 -7.51 3.69
N ASP A 248 -8.49 -7.93 4.10
CA ASP A 248 -8.75 -9.32 4.50
C ASP A 248 -8.56 -10.29 3.34
N ARG A 249 -8.99 -9.91 2.13
CA ARG A 249 -8.76 -10.71 0.93
C ARG A 249 -7.28 -10.85 0.59
N VAL A 250 -6.53 -9.74 0.64
CA VAL A 250 -5.08 -9.76 0.37
C VAL A 250 -4.35 -10.58 1.44
N ARG A 251 -4.69 -10.41 2.72
CA ARG A 251 -4.15 -11.19 3.84
C ARG A 251 -4.38 -12.69 3.63
N GLU A 252 -5.60 -13.08 3.28
CA GLU A 252 -5.94 -14.48 3.05
C GLU A 252 -5.20 -15.06 1.84
N ALA A 253 -5.07 -14.29 0.76
CA ALA A 253 -4.30 -14.70 -0.41
C ALA A 253 -2.82 -14.92 -0.08
N ILE A 254 -2.19 -13.99 0.65
CA ILE A 254 -0.80 -14.11 1.08
C ILE A 254 -0.60 -15.33 2.00
N ARG A 255 -1.48 -15.51 3.00
CA ARG A 255 -1.39 -16.61 3.96
C ARG A 255 -1.41 -17.99 3.32
N ARG A 256 -2.08 -18.15 2.19
CA ARG A 256 -2.14 -19.43 1.44
C ARG A 256 -0.82 -19.80 0.78
N GLU A 257 0.04 -18.82 0.53
CA GLU A 257 1.36 -19.04 -0.06
C GLU A 257 2.46 -19.18 0.99
N ILE A 258 2.12 -19.15 2.28
CA ILE A 258 3.07 -19.27 3.39
C ILE A 258 3.13 -20.71 3.87
N GLU A 259 4.33 -21.29 3.88
CA GLU A 259 4.70 -22.48 4.65
C GLU A 259 4.87 -22.08 6.13
N PRO A 260 3.95 -22.50 7.02
CA PRO A 260 3.90 -22.00 8.39
C PRO A 260 5.15 -22.27 9.22
N ASP A 261 5.77 -23.45 9.07
CA ASP A 261 6.91 -23.84 9.90
C ASP A 261 8.16 -23.04 9.52
N ALA A 262 8.40 -22.81 8.22
CA ALA A 262 9.46 -21.95 7.71
C ALA A 262 9.27 -20.51 8.18
N TRP A 263 8.04 -20.01 8.11
CA TRP A 263 7.71 -18.67 8.59
C TRP A 263 7.98 -18.50 10.08
N GLU A 264 7.56 -19.47 10.91
CA GLU A 264 7.81 -19.44 12.35
C GLU A 264 9.30 -19.52 12.67
N ARG A 265 10.07 -20.37 11.96
CA ARG A 265 11.54 -20.46 12.12
C ARG A 265 12.23 -19.12 11.87
N VAL A 266 11.81 -18.37 10.85
CA VAL A 266 12.36 -17.03 10.57
C VAL A 266 12.05 -16.09 11.73
N GLN A 267 10.82 -16.06 12.23
CA GLN A 267 10.47 -15.20 13.37
C GLN A 267 11.27 -15.51 14.64
N VAL A 268 11.54 -16.79 14.91
CA VAL A 268 12.39 -17.21 16.05
C VAL A 268 13.82 -16.73 15.85
N THR A 269 14.38 -16.94 14.65
CA THR A 269 15.73 -16.50 14.29
C THR A 269 15.87 -14.99 14.40
N ASP A 270 14.92 -14.25 13.85
CA ASP A 270 14.91 -12.80 13.82
C ASP A 270 14.86 -12.20 15.24
N ARG A 271 14.05 -12.77 16.15
CA ARG A 271 14.05 -12.41 17.58
C ARG A 271 15.40 -12.68 18.25
N ALA A 272 16.03 -13.82 17.96
CA ALA A 272 17.33 -14.17 18.53
C ALA A 272 18.43 -13.21 18.04
N VAL A 273 18.42 -12.84 16.75
CA VAL A 273 19.36 -11.87 16.17
C VAL A 273 19.15 -10.49 16.78
N ARG A 274 17.92 -9.98 16.87
CA ARG A 274 17.63 -8.69 17.53
C ARG A 274 18.14 -8.65 18.97
N HIS A 275 17.87 -9.70 19.75
CA HIS A 275 18.36 -9.80 21.13
C HIS A 275 19.90 -9.81 21.20
N SER A 276 20.55 -10.52 20.28
CA SER A 276 22.02 -10.52 20.19
C SER A 276 22.57 -9.14 19.82
N LEU A 277 21.98 -8.45 18.84
CA LEU A 277 22.37 -7.10 18.43
C LEU A 277 22.26 -6.12 19.59
N ASP A 278 21.15 -6.15 20.34
CA ASP A 278 20.96 -5.31 21.51
C ASP A 278 22.01 -5.55 22.59
N ALA A 279 22.35 -6.82 22.86
CA ALA A 279 23.39 -7.18 23.83
C ALA A 279 24.77 -6.69 23.40
N HIS A 280 25.13 -6.85 22.12
CA HIS A 280 26.41 -6.39 21.58
C HIS A 280 26.52 -4.86 21.59
N MET A 281 25.46 -4.14 21.21
CA MET A 281 25.44 -2.67 21.24
C MET A 281 25.52 -2.13 22.67
N ALA A 282 24.89 -2.79 23.64
CA ALA A 282 25.02 -2.44 25.06
C ALA A 282 26.44 -2.67 25.59
N ALA A 283 27.08 -3.77 25.20
CA ALA A 283 28.47 -4.07 25.59
C ALA A 283 29.47 -3.09 24.97
N TRP A 284 29.30 -2.76 23.69
CA TRP A 284 30.13 -1.77 22.99
C TRP A 284 30.07 -0.40 23.65
N THR A 285 28.87 0.02 24.07
CA THR A 285 28.65 1.28 24.78
C THR A 285 29.38 1.33 26.12
N LYS A 286 29.51 0.19 26.83
CA LYS A 286 30.28 0.11 28.09
C LYS A 286 31.79 0.14 27.85
N ALA A 287 32.25 -0.34 26.69
CA ALA A 287 33.67 -0.54 26.40
C ALA A 287 34.40 0.72 25.90
N LYS A 288 33.68 1.73 25.37
CA LYS A 288 34.30 2.97 24.86
C LYS A 288 33.49 4.19 25.27
N SER A 289 34.08 5.07 26.09
CA SER A 289 33.55 6.43 26.17
C SER A 289 33.81 7.07 24.81
N THR A 290 32.79 7.64 24.18
CA THR A 290 32.92 8.38 22.92
C THR A 290 34.01 9.45 23.03
N LEU A 291 34.24 9.97 24.24
CA LEU A 291 35.34 10.87 24.61
C LEU A 291 36.74 10.29 24.33
N ARG A 292 36.99 8.99 24.62
CA ARG A 292 38.30 8.36 24.40
C ARG A 292 38.61 8.16 22.91
N LEU A 293 37.60 7.82 22.12
CA LEU A 293 37.72 7.72 20.66
C LEU A 293 37.93 9.10 20.02
N VAL A 294 37.19 10.12 20.47
CA VAL A 294 37.37 11.49 19.96
C VAL A 294 38.77 12.01 20.29
N GLN A 295 39.29 11.76 21.49
CA GLN A 295 40.65 12.13 21.89
C GLN A 295 41.76 11.45 21.07
N GLU A 296 41.54 10.22 20.58
CA GLU A 296 42.47 9.53 19.68
C GLU A 296 42.53 10.18 18.28
N TYR A 297 41.42 10.71 17.78
CA TYR A 297 41.31 11.29 16.43
C TYR A 297 41.47 12.82 16.39
N GLU A 298 41.34 13.53 17.52
CA GLU A 298 41.66 14.97 17.62
C GLU A 298 43.15 15.27 17.37
N GLY A 299 44.03 14.27 17.53
CA GLY A 299 45.45 14.37 17.16
C GLY A 299 45.73 14.29 15.66
N GLU A 300 44.80 13.80 14.85
CA GLU A 300 44.90 13.73 13.38
C GLU A 300 44.26 14.93 12.68
N ALA A 301 43.49 15.75 13.42
CA ALA A 301 42.74 16.89 12.91
C ALA A 301 43.42 18.26 13.14
N GLN A 302 44.65 18.27 13.69
CA GLN A 302 45.48 19.48 13.70
C GLN A 302 46.31 19.53 12.40
N PRO A 303 46.32 20.68 11.69
CA PRO A 303 47.02 20.82 10.41
C PRO A 303 48.54 20.68 10.50
#